data_AF-A0A5E4E7C6-F1
#
_entry.id   AF-A0A5E4E7C6-F1
#
_cell.length_a   1.000
_cell.length_b   1.000
_cell.length_c   1.000
_cell.angle_alpha   90.00
_cell.angle_beta   90.00
_cell.angle_gamma   90.00
#
_symmetry.space_group_name_H-M   'P 1'
#
loop_
_entity.id
_entity.type
_entity.pdbx_description
1 polymer ?
#
loop_
_entity_poly.entity_id
_entity_poly.type
_entity_poly.pdbx_seq_one_letter_code
_entity_poly.pdbx_strand_id
1 'polypeptide(L)'
;MATGSLRRKLNKRLDPRPYTPMAARPKSSNYRKTSLILSVVLTVGVFILLGISSNIWSNVSAVSASIFSIEVVNEFPHDPNAFTQGLLYAGNDSLFESTGLYGKSSVRKVALQTGKVEVLQKMDASYFGEGLTLLGERLFQVTWLTKYGFIYDRKNLSKFEKFTHKMHDGWGLATDGKVLFGSDGSSVLYKIDPQTLKVTDKHIVKYKDHEVHNLNELEFVKGEVWANVYQTDCIARISHEDGRVLGWILLPNLREGLLASGNHGIDVLNGIAWDSDKKRIFVTGKLWPKLYEIKLHPIKKHFRDGAIEELCLRRPFHF
;
A
#
# COMPACT_ATOMS: atom_id res chain seq x y z
N MET A 1 37.76 -49.52 -59.55
CA MET A 1 39.21 -49.55 -59.84
C MET A 1 39.58 -48.31 -60.62
N ALA A 2 40.69 -47.66 -60.22
CA ALA A 2 41.60 -46.79 -61.00
C ALA A 2 40.99 -45.56 -61.72
N THR A 3 41.24 -44.32 -61.26
CA THR A 3 42.33 -43.40 -61.71
C THR A 3 42.31 -43.16 -63.22
N GLY A 4 42.20 -41.96 -63.78
CA GLY A 4 42.84 -40.69 -63.45
C GLY A 4 43.36 -40.08 -64.77
N SER A 5 43.90 -38.85 -64.67
CA SER A 5 44.68 -38.12 -65.70
C SER A 5 43.92 -37.15 -66.62
N LEU A 6 44.17 -35.86 -66.35
CA LEU A 6 44.09 -34.75 -67.30
C LEU A 6 45.44 -34.02 -67.24
N ARG A 7 46.07 -33.76 -68.39
CA ARG A 7 47.26 -32.91 -68.47
C ARG A 7 47.29 -32.10 -69.78
N ARG A 8 47.33 -30.77 -69.60
CA ARG A 8 48.06 -29.74 -70.40
C ARG A 8 47.65 -29.59 -71.89
N LYS A 9 47.77 -28.43 -72.56
CA LYS A 9 48.50 -27.18 -72.32
C LYS A 9 47.94 -26.09 -73.26
N LEU A 10 48.23 -24.84 -72.88
CA LEU A 10 48.06 -23.54 -73.55
C LEU A 10 48.13 -23.48 -75.09
N ASN A 11 47.43 -22.49 -75.65
CA ASN A 11 48.02 -21.59 -76.66
C ASN A 11 47.49 -20.15 -76.54
N LYS A 12 48.43 -19.18 -76.65
CA LYS A 12 48.21 -17.73 -76.74
C LYS A 12 47.84 -17.32 -78.17
N ARG A 13 47.00 -16.30 -78.33
CA ARG A 13 47.08 -15.30 -79.42
C ARG A 13 46.36 -14.00 -79.00
N LEU A 14 47.02 -12.88 -79.29
CA LEU A 14 46.52 -11.50 -79.18
C LEU A 14 45.70 -11.18 -80.43
N ASP A 15 44.61 -10.43 -80.29
CA ASP A 15 44.00 -9.66 -81.39
C ASP A 15 43.20 -8.46 -80.83
N PRO A 16 42.98 -7.40 -81.64
CA PRO A 16 42.79 -6.02 -81.18
C PRO A 16 41.33 -5.60 -81.01
N ARG A 17 41.15 -4.51 -80.25
CA ARG A 17 39.87 -3.91 -79.82
C ARG A 17 38.83 -3.74 -80.94
N PRO A 18 37.55 -4.03 -80.66
CA PRO A 18 36.43 -3.41 -81.37
C PRO A 18 35.80 -2.25 -80.59
N TYR A 19 35.35 -1.29 -81.39
CA TYR A 19 34.49 -0.14 -81.12
C TYR A 19 33.47 -0.29 -79.98
N THR A 20 33.42 0.71 -79.09
CA THR A 20 32.39 0.95 -78.08
C THR A 20 31.11 1.55 -78.70
N PRO A 21 29.94 0.92 -78.55
CA PRO A 21 28.67 1.62 -78.66
C PRO A 21 28.32 2.32 -77.33
N MET A 22 27.73 3.52 -77.44
CA MET A 22 27.32 4.36 -76.31
C MET A 22 26.41 3.59 -75.34
N ALA A 23 26.78 3.52 -74.06
CA ALA A 23 25.90 3.03 -73.01
C ALA A 23 24.73 4.01 -72.82
N ALA A 24 23.50 3.48 -72.86
CA ALA A 24 22.30 4.22 -72.55
C ALA A 24 22.36 4.80 -71.11
N ARG A 25 21.89 6.04 -70.94
CA ARG A 25 21.70 6.67 -69.62
C ARG A 25 20.97 5.71 -68.68
N PRO A 26 21.46 5.46 -67.44
CA PRO A 26 20.68 4.69 -66.49
C PRO A 26 19.41 5.50 -66.17
N LYS A 27 18.24 4.91 -66.42
CA LYS A 27 16.98 5.42 -65.88
C LYS A 27 17.13 5.45 -64.36
N SER A 28 17.24 6.66 -63.79
CA SER A 28 17.16 6.92 -62.35
C SER A 28 15.90 6.22 -61.82
N SER A 29 16.08 5.05 -61.23
CA SER A 29 15.01 4.09 -61.04
C SER A 29 14.21 4.42 -59.78
N ASN A 30 12.90 4.25 -59.90
CA ASN A 30 11.90 4.45 -58.85
C ASN A 30 12.16 3.62 -57.56
N TYR A 31 13.17 2.76 -57.55
CA TYR A 31 13.57 1.94 -56.40
C TYR A 31 14.05 2.76 -55.19
N ARG A 32 14.78 3.87 -55.39
CA ARG A 32 15.19 4.74 -54.28
C ARG A 32 14.00 5.46 -53.64
N LYS A 33 13.04 5.91 -54.46
CA LYS A 33 11.83 6.59 -53.97
C LYS A 33 10.90 5.62 -53.25
N THR A 34 10.70 4.42 -53.80
CA THR A 34 9.86 3.37 -53.17
C THR A 34 10.47 2.84 -51.87
N SER A 35 11.80 2.67 -51.81
CA SER A 35 12.51 2.28 -50.58
C SER A 35 12.40 3.35 -49.49
N LEU A 36 12.49 4.64 -49.85
CA LEU A 36 12.32 5.73 -48.89
C LEU A 36 10.88 5.79 -48.35
N ILE A 37 9.89 5.63 -49.23
CA ILE A 37 8.46 5.60 -48.87
C ILE A 37 8.18 4.43 -47.93
N LEU A 38 8.69 3.23 -48.23
CA LEU A 38 8.49 2.05 -47.39
C LEU A 38 9.11 2.23 -45.99
N SER A 39 10.30 2.82 -45.90
CA SER A 39 10.95 3.13 -44.62
C SER A 39 10.17 4.15 -43.80
N VAL A 40 9.60 5.18 -44.43
CA VAL A 40 8.78 6.19 -43.76
C VAL A 40 7.46 5.59 -43.28
N VAL A 41 6.83 4.72 -44.08
CA VAL A 41 5.59 4.03 -43.69
C VAL A 41 5.83 3.09 -42.50
N LEU A 42 6.96 2.37 -42.47
CA LEU A 42 7.32 1.50 -41.36
C LEU A 42 7.60 2.27 -40.06
N THR A 43 8.33 3.38 -40.13
CA THR A 43 8.60 4.21 -38.93
C THR A 43 7.32 4.86 -38.42
N VAL A 44 6.48 5.41 -39.30
CA VAL A 44 5.17 5.96 -38.93
C VAL A 44 4.27 4.87 -38.33
N GLY A 45 4.28 3.65 -38.90
CA GLY A 45 3.55 2.50 -38.33
C GLY A 45 4.00 2.13 -36.92
N VAL A 46 5.31 2.14 -36.65
CA VAL A 46 5.87 1.91 -35.30
C VAL A 46 5.48 3.02 -34.33
N PHE A 47 5.52 4.30 -34.75
CA PHE A 47 5.07 5.42 -33.90
C PHE A 47 3.56 5.40 -33.65
N ILE A 48 2.76 4.97 -34.61
CA ILE A 48 1.31 4.78 -34.43
C ILE A 48 1.05 3.62 -33.46
N LEU A 49 1.75 2.49 -33.60
CA LEU A 49 1.62 1.35 -32.67
C LEU A 49 2.08 1.72 -31.25
N LEU A 50 3.18 2.45 -31.10
CA LEU A 50 3.63 2.97 -29.80
C LEU A 50 2.64 3.98 -29.23
N GLY A 51 2.09 4.89 -30.05
CA GLY A 51 1.07 5.87 -29.67
C GLY A 51 -0.28 5.25 -29.29
N ILE A 52 -0.70 4.18 -29.97
CA ILE A 52 -1.90 3.41 -29.62
C ILE A 52 -1.64 2.62 -28.32
N SER A 53 -0.46 2.03 -28.14
CA SER A 53 -0.12 1.30 -26.90
C SER A 53 -0.09 2.21 -25.66
N SER A 54 0.39 3.44 -25.81
CA SER A 54 0.46 4.41 -24.71
C SER A 54 -0.90 5.01 -24.37
N ASN A 55 -1.82 5.13 -25.33
CA ASN A 55 -3.21 5.53 -25.09
C ASN A 55 -4.12 4.42 -24.54
N ILE A 56 -3.75 3.15 -24.76
CA ILE A 56 -4.44 2.00 -24.15
C ILE A 56 -3.99 1.82 -22.69
N TRP A 57 -2.73 2.14 -22.35
CA TRP A 57 -2.24 2.09 -20.96
C TRP A 57 -2.74 3.27 -20.11
N SER A 58 -2.95 4.46 -20.71
CA SER A 58 -3.55 5.59 -20.00
C SER A 58 -5.07 5.45 -19.78
N ASN A 59 -5.72 4.49 -20.45
CA ASN A 59 -7.12 4.13 -20.27
C ASN A 59 -7.32 2.82 -19.49
N VAL A 60 -6.37 2.44 -18.62
CA VAL A 60 -6.70 1.51 -17.53
C VAL A 60 -7.85 2.16 -16.76
N SER A 61 -9.05 1.67 -17.03
CA SER A 61 -10.30 2.22 -16.52
C SER A 61 -10.10 2.50 -15.04
N ALA A 62 -10.33 3.75 -14.64
CA ALA A 62 -10.33 4.10 -13.23
C ALA A 62 -11.34 3.18 -12.54
N VAL A 63 -10.84 2.11 -11.93
CA VAL A 63 -11.67 1.18 -11.16
C VAL A 63 -12.27 2.04 -10.07
N SER A 64 -13.57 2.33 -10.20
CA SER A 64 -14.29 3.13 -9.21
C SER A 64 -14.09 2.47 -7.85
N ALA A 65 -13.66 3.27 -6.87
CA ALA A 65 -13.33 2.75 -5.55
C ALA A 65 -14.57 2.06 -4.96
N SER A 66 -14.39 0.82 -4.49
CA SER A 66 -15.50 0.04 -3.96
C SER A 66 -15.85 0.51 -2.54
N ILE A 67 -17.14 0.76 -2.28
CA ILE A 67 -17.60 1.20 -0.95
C ILE A 67 -18.23 0.03 -0.22
N PHE A 68 -17.90 -0.12 1.06
CA PHE A 68 -18.34 -1.22 1.91
C PHE A 68 -19.04 -0.68 3.15
N SER A 69 -20.16 -1.30 3.51
CA SER A 69 -20.69 -1.29 4.86
C SER A 69 -20.15 -2.51 5.61
N ILE A 70 -20.47 -2.60 6.90
CA ILE A 70 -20.05 -3.71 7.74
C ILE A 70 -21.26 -4.45 8.31
N GLU A 71 -21.05 -5.73 8.62
CA GLU A 71 -21.87 -6.54 9.52
C GLU A 71 -21.02 -6.91 10.72
N VAL A 72 -21.55 -6.73 11.93
CA VAL A 72 -20.90 -7.21 13.16
C VAL A 72 -21.16 -8.71 13.29
N VAL A 73 -20.09 -9.49 13.30
CA VAL A 73 -20.15 -10.96 13.46
C VAL A 73 -20.08 -11.33 14.93
N ASN A 74 -19.17 -10.71 15.67
CA ASN A 74 -18.97 -10.92 17.10
C ASN A 74 -18.60 -9.60 17.77
N GLU A 75 -18.92 -9.50 19.06
CA GLU A 75 -18.45 -8.44 19.95
C GLU A 75 -17.59 -9.06 21.05
N PHE A 76 -16.48 -8.42 21.37
CA PHE A 76 -15.56 -8.83 22.42
C PHE A 76 -15.37 -7.69 23.42
N PRO A 77 -15.13 -7.98 24.71
CA PRO A 77 -14.75 -6.95 25.68
C PRO A 77 -13.45 -6.26 25.27
N HIS A 78 -13.39 -4.95 25.45
CA HIS A 78 -12.17 -4.15 25.29
C HIS A 78 -11.99 -3.23 26.51
N ASP A 79 -10.75 -2.95 26.89
CA ASP A 79 -10.45 -2.09 28.04
C ASP A 79 -10.91 -0.65 27.77
N PRO A 80 -11.92 -0.12 28.48
CA PRO A 80 -12.41 1.24 28.24
C PRO A 80 -11.42 2.33 28.68
N ASN A 81 -10.27 1.97 29.27
CA ASN A 81 -9.18 2.88 29.59
C ASN A 81 -8.05 2.85 28.56
N ALA A 82 -8.12 1.98 27.54
CA ALA A 82 -7.13 1.87 26.49
C ALA A 82 -7.35 2.94 25.41
N PHE A 83 -6.43 3.89 25.32
CA PHE A 83 -6.41 4.85 24.22
C PHE A 83 -5.68 4.22 23.02
N THR A 84 -6.36 3.32 22.31
CA THR A 84 -5.78 2.47 21.25
C THR A 84 -5.13 3.28 20.13
N GLN A 85 -3.85 3.01 19.86
CA GLN A 85 -3.10 3.65 18.78
C GLN A 85 -2.45 2.66 17.79
N GLY A 86 -2.36 1.39 18.15
CA GLY A 86 -1.96 0.32 17.23
C GLY A 86 -2.58 -1.00 17.66
N LEU A 87 -3.06 -1.81 16.73
CA LEU A 87 -3.71 -3.07 17.01
C LEU A 87 -3.27 -4.11 15.98
N LEU A 88 -3.00 -5.34 16.39
CA LEU A 88 -2.76 -6.43 15.44
C LEU A 88 -3.14 -7.78 16.02
N TYR A 89 -3.53 -8.71 15.15
CA TYR A 89 -3.83 -10.08 15.54
C TYR A 89 -2.55 -10.92 15.60
N ALA A 90 -2.28 -11.51 16.76
CA ALA A 90 -1.02 -12.20 17.04
C ALA A 90 -1.07 -13.71 16.78
N GLY A 91 -2.23 -14.26 16.40
CA GLY A 91 -2.50 -15.70 16.36
C GLY A 91 -3.09 -16.21 17.68
N ASN A 92 -3.71 -17.40 17.64
CA ASN A 92 -4.24 -18.10 18.82
C ASN A 92 -5.17 -17.24 19.69
N ASP A 93 -6.11 -16.50 19.06
CA ASP A 93 -7.04 -15.60 19.76
C ASP A 93 -6.34 -14.63 20.73
N SER A 94 -5.11 -14.20 20.36
CA SER A 94 -4.36 -13.15 21.04
C SER A 94 -4.21 -11.94 20.14
N LEU A 95 -4.25 -10.76 20.74
CA LEU A 95 -3.97 -9.47 20.11
C LEU A 95 -2.69 -8.88 20.70
N PHE A 96 -1.98 -8.08 19.91
CA PHE A 96 -1.11 -7.06 20.47
C PHE A 96 -1.75 -5.69 20.29
N GLU A 97 -1.60 -4.84 21.30
CA GLU A 97 -2.14 -3.49 21.30
C GLU A 97 -1.10 -2.49 21.82
N SER A 98 -1.01 -1.35 21.16
CA SER A 98 -0.33 -0.16 21.66
C SER A 98 -1.37 0.85 22.12
N THR A 99 -1.16 1.38 23.32
CA THR A 99 -2.00 2.44 23.89
C THR A 99 -1.21 3.72 24.05
N GLY A 100 -1.87 4.85 23.81
CA GLY A 100 -1.33 6.19 23.99
C GLY A 100 -1.55 6.80 25.38
N LEU A 101 -1.48 8.14 25.43
CA LEU A 101 -1.51 9.02 26.59
C LEU A 101 -0.21 9.02 27.42
N TYR A 102 0.33 10.22 27.69
CA TYR A 102 1.50 10.39 28.55
C TYR A 102 1.28 9.77 29.94
N GLY A 103 2.28 9.05 30.43
CA GLY A 103 2.20 8.30 31.70
C GLY A 103 1.31 7.05 31.69
N LYS A 104 0.58 6.78 30.60
CA LYS A 104 -0.30 5.60 30.45
C LYS A 104 0.05 4.72 29.24
N SER A 105 0.96 5.18 28.39
CA SER A 105 1.32 4.48 27.16
C SER A 105 1.97 3.12 27.44
N SER A 106 1.63 2.13 26.62
CA SER A 106 2.08 0.75 26.81
C SER A 106 1.96 -0.09 25.55
N VAL A 107 2.70 -1.19 25.50
CA VAL A 107 2.45 -2.31 24.59
C VAL A 107 1.90 -3.48 25.39
N ARG A 108 0.86 -4.14 24.89
CA ARG A 108 0.10 -5.16 25.61
C ARG A 108 -0.14 -6.38 24.74
N LYS A 109 -0.10 -7.57 25.34
CA LYS A 109 -0.70 -8.79 24.79
C LYS A 109 -2.07 -8.99 25.43
N VAL A 110 -3.11 -9.16 24.63
CA VAL A 110 -4.50 -9.21 25.10
C VAL A 110 -5.18 -10.47 24.61
N ALA A 111 -5.89 -11.17 25.48
CA ALA A 111 -6.73 -12.30 25.10
C ALA A 111 -8.01 -11.79 24.41
N LEU A 112 -8.22 -12.17 23.15
CA LEU A 112 -9.34 -11.70 22.32
C LEU A 112 -10.70 -11.93 22.99
N GLN A 113 -10.92 -13.15 23.51
CA GLN A 113 -12.23 -13.58 24.01
C GLN A 113 -12.71 -12.79 25.24
N THR A 114 -11.78 -12.29 26.06
CA THR A 114 -12.10 -11.68 27.35
C THR A 114 -11.65 -10.23 27.48
N GLY A 115 -10.88 -9.71 26.51
CA GLY A 115 -10.22 -8.40 26.62
C GLY A 115 -9.16 -8.33 27.74
N LYS A 116 -8.75 -9.47 28.29
CA LYS A 116 -7.83 -9.50 29.45
C LYS A 116 -6.41 -9.25 28.96
N VAL A 117 -5.75 -8.28 29.59
CA VAL A 117 -4.31 -8.04 29.39
C VAL A 117 -3.52 -9.18 30.05
N GLU A 118 -2.76 -9.92 29.25
CA GLU A 118 -1.93 -11.05 29.68
C GLU A 118 -0.49 -10.62 29.99
N VAL A 119 0.05 -9.73 29.16
CA VAL A 119 1.40 -9.16 29.29
C VAL A 119 1.32 -7.68 28.99
N LEU A 120 2.05 -6.87 29.75
CA LEU A 120 2.03 -5.42 29.59
C LEU A 120 3.44 -4.86 29.84
N GLN A 121 3.93 -4.09 28.88
CA GLN A 121 5.14 -3.30 29.01
C GLN A 121 4.76 -1.81 28.98
N LYS A 122 4.95 -1.13 30.11
CA LYS A 122 4.74 0.32 30.19
C LYS A 122 5.88 1.05 29.49
N MET A 123 5.53 2.17 28.87
CA MET A 123 6.51 3.13 28.37
C MET A 123 6.91 4.11 29.47
N ASP A 124 8.06 4.76 29.30
CA ASP A 124 8.40 5.92 30.12
C ASP A 124 7.32 7.01 30.00
N ALA A 125 7.06 7.72 31.09
CA ALA A 125 5.96 8.69 31.16
C ALA A 125 6.09 9.86 30.18
N SER A 126 7.32 10.14 29.70
CA SER A 126 7.60 11.16 28.69
C SER A 126 7.21 10.76 27.26
N TYR A 127 6.86 9.50 27.01
CA TYR A 127 6.45 9.03 25.69
C TYR A 127 4.93 8.86 25.60
N PHE A 128 4.41 9.19 24.43
CA PHE A 128 3.08 8.85 23.98
C PHE A 128 3.22 7.78 22.89
N GLY A 129 2.76 6.57 23.18
CA GLY A 129 2.84 5.41 22.29
C GLY A 129 1.82 5.51 21.16
N GLU A 130 2.24 5.14 19.94
CA GLU A 130 1.43 5.23 18.73
C GLU A 130 1.35 3.85 18.03
N GLY A 131 1.34 3.79 16.70
CA GLY A 131 1.16 2.59 15.90
C GLY A 131 2.12 1.46 16.24
N LEU A 132 1.65 0.23 16.04
CA LEU A 132 2.34 -1.01 16.41
C LEU A 132 2.19 -2.03 15.29
N THR A 133 3.27 -2.71 14.91
CA THR A 133 3.18 -3.85 13.99
C THR A 133 4.14 -4.96 14.37
N LEU A 134 3.89 -6.18 13.92
CA LEU A 134 4.67 -7.38 14.22
C LEU A 134 5.33 -7.91 12.95
N LEU A 135 6.66 -7.90 12.91
CA LEU A 135 7.44 -8.47 11.81
C LEU A 135 8.43 -9.52 12.34
N GLY A 136 8.15 -10.78 12.01
CA GLY A 136 8.85 -11.93 12.57
C GLY A 136 8.63 -12.02 14.09
N GLU A 137 9.71 -11.98 14.86
CA GLU A 137 9.67 -12.03 16.33
C GLU A 137 9.69 -10.64 17.00
N ARG A 138 9.64 -9.57 16.20
CA ARG A 138 9.84 -8.19 16.66
C ARG A 138 8.58 -7.35 16.48
N LEU A 139 8.11 -6.75 17.57
CA LEU A 139 7.09 -5.72 17.55
C LEU A 139 7.76 -4.36 17.38
N PHE A 140 7.29 -3.55 16.43
CA PHE A 140 7.76 -2.20 16.19
C PHE A 140 6.67 -1.23 16.60
N GLN A 141 7.00 -0.29 17.48
CA GLN A 141 6.09 0.77 17.92
C GLN A 141 6.70 2.13 17.59
N VAL A 142 5.89 3.08 17.14
CA VAL A 142 6.28 4.50 16.98
C VAL A 142 5.73 5.34 18.13
N THR A 143 6.15 6.60 18.20
CA THR A 143 5.69 7.56 19.21
C THR A 143 5.27 8.87 18.60
N TRP A 144 4.35 9.54 19.28
CA TRP A 144 3.79 10.82 18.85
C TRP A 144 4.75 11.98 19.09
N LEU A 145 4.82 12.92 18.14
CA LEU A 145 5.65 14.13 18.11
C LEU A 145 7.16 13.89 18.24
N THR A 146 7.63 12.65 18.05
CA THR A 146 9.06 12.35 18.04
C THR A 146 9.45 11.54 16.82
N LYS A 147 10.75 11.40 16.60
CA LYS A 147 11.30 10.50 15.56
C LYS A 147 11.71 9.16 16.11
N TYR A 148 11.31 8.84 17.34
CA TYR A 148 11.69 7.64 18.03
C TYR A 148 10.62 6.56 17.91
N GLY A 149 11.09 5.32 17.81
CA GLY A 149 10.27 4.14 18.02
C GLY A 149 11.01 3.12 18.88
N PHE A 150 10.31 2.04 19.20
CA PHE A 150 10.79 0.98 20.06
C PHE A 150 10.52 -0.39 19.46
N ILE A 151 11.47 -1.30 19.63
CA ILE A 151 11.38 -2.69 19.21
C ILE A 151 11.22 -3.55 20.45
N TYR A 152 10.22 -4.43 20.44
CA TYR A 152 9.93 -5.37 21.52
C TYR A 152 10.05 -6.82 21.06
N ASP A 153 10.54 -7.69 21.93
CA ASP A 153 10.44 -9.15 21.73
C ASP A 153 8.98 -9.58 21.94
N ARG A 154 8.39 -10.28 20.96
CA ARG A 154 6.96 -10.63 21.02
C ARG A 154 6.60 -11.60 22.17
N LYS A 155 7.55 -12.34 22.75
CA LYS A 155 7.24 -13.39 23.74
C LYS A 155 6.96 -12.82 25.11
N ASN A 156 7.69 -11.79 25.51
CA ASN A 156 7.61 -11.24 26.86
C ASN A 156 7.64 -9.70 26.91
N LEU A 157 7.75 -9.03 25.75
CA LEU A 157 7.85 -7.57 25.62
C LEU A 157 9.06 -6.95 26.35
N SER A 158 10.04 -7.75 26.79
CA SER A 158 11.05 -7.31 27.76
C SER A 158 12.31 -6.72 27.14
N LYS A 159 12.62 -7.06 25.88
CA LYS A 159 13.74 -6.46 25.15
C LYS A 159 13.24 -5.21 24.46
N PHE A 160 13.79 -4.06 24.85
CA PHE A 160 13.40 -2.75 24.36
C PHE A 160 14.62 -2.14 23.66
N GLU A 161 14.56 -2.03 22.34
CA GLU A 161 15.56 -1.31 21.57
C GLU A 161 14.93 -0.05 21.00
N LYS A 162 15.58 1.09 21.24
CA LYS A 162 15.15 2.38 20.67
C LYS A 162 15.68 2.51 19.25
N PHE A 163 14.84 2.94 18.33
CA PHE A 163 15.22 3.28 16.97
C PHE A 163 14.79 4.69 16.58
N THR A 164 15.28 5.16 15.44
CA THR A 164 14.82 6.40 14.81
C THR A 164 14.26 6.14 13.42
N HIS A 165 13.22 6.86 13.05
CA HIS A 165 12.63 6.81 11.70
C HIS A 165 12.66 8.20 11.03
N LYS A 166 12.35 8.24 9.73
CA LYS A 166 12.41 9.45 8.89
C LYS A 166 11.04 9.97 8.43
N MET A 167 9.95 9.46 9.01
CA MET A 167 8.60 10.01 8.82
C MET A 167 8.47 11.39 9.48
N HIS A 168 7.43 12.17 9.17
CA HIS A 168 7.21 13.49 9.79
C HIS A 168 6.73 13.38 11.24
N ASP A 169 6.01 12.33 11.57
CA ASP A 169 5.58 11.95 12.91
C ASP A 169 5.45 10.41 12.93
N GLY A 170 4.98 9.81 14.01
CA GLY A 170 4.65 8.38 14.05
C GLY A 170 3.21 8.16 14.48
N TRP A 171 2.35 7.68 13.59
CA TRP A 171 0.93 7.43 13.88
C TRP A 171 0.57 5.96 13.75
N GLY A 172 0.63 5.38 12.55
CA GLY A 172 0.31 3.97 12.31
C GLY A 172 1.49 3.17 11.77
N LEU A 173 1.48 1.85 11.98
CA LEU A 173 2.43 0.91 11.42
C LEU A 173 1.73 -0.37 10.97
N ALA A 174 2.12 -0.92 9.82
CA ALA A 174 1.68 -2.22 9.32
C ALA A 174 2.84 -2.96 8.64
N THR A 175 2.65 -4.20 8.20
CA THR A 175 3.66 -4.94 7.44
C THR A 175 3.05 -5.97 6.49
N ASP A 176 3.65 -6.15 5.32
CA ASP A 176 3.37 -7.28 4.41
C ASP A 176 4.17 -8.55 4.78
N GLY A 177 4.89 -8.53 5.90
CA GLY A 177 5.81 -9.59 6.31
C GLY A 177 7.23 -9.44 5.74
N LYS A 178 7.51 -8.38 4.96
CA LYS A 178 8.84 -8.10 4.38
C LYS A 178 9.32 -6.69 4.69
N VAL A 179 8.45 -5.70 4.55
CA VAL A 179 8.72 -4.29 4.84
C VAL A 179 7.75 -3.75 5.88
N LEU A 180 8.07 -2.62 6.48
CA LEU A 180 7.12 -1.89 7.30
C LEU A 180 6.43 -0.82 6.46
N PHE A 181 5.16 -0.61 6.70
CA PHE A 181 4.41 0.56 6.24
C PHE A 181 4.19 1.49 7.42
N GLY A 182 4.22 2.79 7.19
CA GLY A 182 3.99 3.79 8.24
C GLY A 182 3.17 4.98 7.78
N SER A 183 2.44 5.57 8.72
CA SER A 183 1.68 6.80 8.55
C SER A 183 2.07 7.80 9.65
N ASP A 184 1.79 9.08 9.41
CA ASP A 184 2.18 10.18 10.30
C ASP A 184 1.12 11.29 10.39
N GLY A 185 -0.14 10.97 10.08
CA GLY A 185 -1.24 11.93 10.03
C GLY A 185 -1.26 12.82 8.77
N SER A 186 -0.20 12.79 7.95
CA SER A 186 -0.26 13.39 6.62
C SER A 186 -1.02 12.48 5.63
N SER A 187 -0.96 12.83 4.34
CA SER A 187 -1.43 11.98 3.24
C SER A 187 -0.37 10.99 2.76
N VAL A 188 0.82 10.95 3.37
CA VAL A 188 1.92 10.11 2.91
C VAL A 188 1.88 8.74 3.59
N LEU A 189 1.85 7.69 2.78
CA LEU A 189 2.15 6.32 3.20
C LEU A 189 3.63 6.02 2.94
N TYR A 190 4.34 5.65 3.99
CA TYR A 190 5.77 5.36 3.96
C TYR A 190 6.02 3.86 3.82
N LYS A 191 7.00 3.49 3.00
CA LYS A 191 7.58 2.14 2.98
C LYS A 191 8.96 2.18 3.63
N ILE A 192 9.20 1.32 4.60
CA ILE A 192 10.36 1.38 5.49
C ILE A 192 11.06 0.02 5.50
N ASP A 193 12.37 0.03 5.32
CA ASP A 193 13.21 -1.16 5.44
C ASP A 193 13.36 -1.55 6.93
N PRO A 194 13.02 -2.78 7.34
CA PRO A 194 12.96 -3.18 8.74
C PRO A 194 14.34 -3.47 9.39
N GLN A 195 15.42 -3.44 8.61
CA GLN A 195 16.79 -3.65 9.11
C GLN A 195 17.47 -2.31 9.36
N THR A 196 17.35 -1.39 8.41
CA THR A 196 17.97 -0.07 8.43
C THR A 196 17.06 1.02 8.98
N LEU A 197 15.75 0.78 9.03
CA LEU A 197 14.70 1.70 9.47
C LEU A 197 14.64 3.00 8.66
N LYS A 198 15.17 2.94 7.43
CA LYS A 198 15.12 4.02 6.45
C LYS A 198 13.88 3.88 5.59
N VAL A 199 13.30 5.02 5.26
CA VAL A 199 12.22 5.10 4.26
C VAL A 199 12.82 4.78 2.90
N THR A 200 12.29 3.75 2.24
CA THR A 200 12.68 3.32 0.90
C THR A 200 11.76 3.86 -0.18
N ASP A 201 10.51 4.15 0.16
CA ASP A 201 9.53 4.70 -0.77
C ASP A 201 8.45 5.52 -0.03
N LYS A 202 7.74 6.37 -0.78
CA LYS A 202 6.63 7.19 -0.28
C LYS A 202 5.55 7.32 -1.35
N HIS A 203 4.30 7.12 -0.95
CA HIS A 203 3.15 7.39 -1.81
C HIS A 203 2.22 8.41 -1.17
N ILE A 204 1.81 9.42 -1.94
CA ILE A 204 0.73 10.31 -1.52
C ILE A 204 -0.58 9.56 -1.76
N VAL A 205 -1.32 9.32 -0.68
CA VAL A 205 -2.58 8.60 -0.72
C VAL A 205 -3.66 9.51 -1.29
N LYS A 206 -4.32 9.03 -2.35
CA LYS A 206 -5.33 9.80 -3.08
C LYS A 206 -6.61 9.02 -3.30
N TYR A 207 -7.73 9.70 -3.09
CA TYR A 207 -9.04 9.28 -3.54
C TYR A 207 -9.51 10.25 -4.63
N LYS A 208 -9.60 9.76 -5.87
CA LYS A 208 -9.72 10.60 -7.07
C LYS A 208 -8.58 11.63 -7.10
N ASP A 209 -8.89 12.91 -7.22
CA ASP A 209 -7.92 14.00 -7.25
C ASP A 209 -7.61 14.60 -5.86
N HIS A 210 -8.18 14.04 -4.79
CA HIS A 210 -8.02 14.55 -3.43
C HIS A 210 -7.03 13.71 -2.64
N GLU A 211 -6.11 14.39 -1.94
CA GLU A 211 -5.25 13.74 -0.95
C GLU A 211 -6.08 13.31 0.27
N VAL A 212 -5.77 12.12 0.79
CA VAL A 212 -6.38 11.59 2.01
C VAL A 212 -5.44 11.85 3.17
N HIS A 213 -5.63 12.97 3.86
CA HIS A 213 -4.88 13.29 5.08
C HIS A 213 -5.40 12.50 6.28
N ASN A 214 -4.68 12.63 7.41
CA ASN A 214 -5.04 12.05 8.69
C ASN A 214 -5.05 10.52 8.69
N LEU A 215 -4.18 9.91 7.87
CA LEU A 215 -3.91 8.48 7.92
C LEU A 215 -3.37 8.15 9.31
N ASN A 216 -4.09 7.28 10.02
CA ASN A 216 -3.79 6.93 11.39
C ASN A 216 -3.37 5.46 11.47
N GLU A 217 -4.00 4.67 12.33
CA GLU A 217 -3.69 3.25 12.50
C GLU A 217 -3.80 2.47 11.18
N LEU A 218 -2.88 1.53 10.97
CA LEU A 218 -2.71 0.80 9.72
C LEU A 218 -2.77 -0.70 9.95
N GLU A 219 -3.33 -1.44 8.99
CA GLU A 219 -3.22 -2.91 8.95
C GLU A 219 -3.02 -3.42 7.52
N PHE A 220 -2.22 -4.47 7.34
CA PHE A 220 -2.03 -5.07 6.01
C PHE A 220 -3.01 -6.23 5.77
N VAL A 221 -3.97 -6.01 4.86
CA VAL A 221 -5.08 -6.95 4.61
C VAL A 221 -5.09 -7.35 3.15
N LYS A 222 -4.77 -8.62 2.86
CA LYS A 222 -4.91 -9.24 1.53
C LYS A 222 -4.25 -8.45 0.38
N GLY A 223 -3.06 -7.89 0.60
CA GLY A 223 -2.33 -7.14 -0.44
C GLY A 223 -2.60 -5.64 -0.42
N GLU A 224 -3.39 -5.14 0.53
CA GLU A 224 -3.72 -3.72 0.68
C GLU A 224 -3.26 -3.23 2.04
N VAL A 225 -2.91 -1.95 2.13
CA VAL A 225 -2.78 -1.27 3.42
C VAL A 225 -4.11 -0.62 3.73
N TRP A 226 -4.72 -1.01 4.85
CA TRP A 226 -5.91 -0.36 5.37
C TRP A 226 -5.49 0.70 6.37
N ALA A 227 -6.17 1.85 6.36
CA ALA A 227 -5.87 2.96 7.25
C ALA A 227 -7.15 3.53 7.86
N ASN A 228 -7.20 3.64 9.18
CA ASN A 228 -8.16 4.54 9.81
C ASN A 228 -7.87 5.97 9.36
N VAL A 229 -8.92 6.76 9.11
CA VAL A 229 -8.78 8.21 8.90
C VAL A 229 -9.25 8.93 10.15
N TYR A 230 -8.33 9.59 10.85
CA TYR A 230 -8.59 10.19 12.16
C TYR A 230 -9.74 11.21 12.11
N GLN A 231 -10.59 11.19 13.15
CA GLN A 231 -11.84 11.96 13.26
C GLN A 231 -12.93 11.61 12.22
N THR A 232 -12.86 10.40 11.65
CA THR A 232 -13.93 9.82 10.83
C THR A 232 -14.26 8.41 11.31
N ASP A 233 -15.42 7.91 10.90
CA ASP A 233 -15.77 6.49 11.04
C ASP A 233 -15.52 5.73 9.72
N CYS A 234 -14.43 6.10 9.02
CA CYS A 234 -14.01 5.53 7.75
C CYS A 234 -12.65 4.81 7.85
N ILE A 235 -12.51 3.73 7.07
CA ILE A 235 -11.22 3.09 6.79
C ILE A 235 -10.97 3.15 5.28
N ALA A 236 -9.82 3.68 4.89
CA ALA A 236 -9.34 3.68 3.51
C ALA A 236 -8.66 2.35 3.20
N ARG A 237 -8.99 1.74 2.05
CA ARG A 237 -8.28 0.59 1.49
C ARG A 237 -7.30 1.10 0.44
N ILE A 238 -6.00 0.97 0.68
CA ILE A 238 -4.97 1.67 -0.09
C ILE A 238 -4.08 0.65 -0.82
N SER A 239 -3.87 0.91 -2.11
CA SER A 239 -2.82 0.26 -2.88
C SER A 239 -1.46 0.74 -2.39
N HIS A 240 -0.65 -0.17 -1.87
CA HIS A 240 0.71 0.15 -1.41
C HIS A 240 1.71 0.29 -2.57
N GLU A 241 1.28 0.09 -3.82
CA GLU A 241 2.13 0.22 -5.02
C GLU A 241 2.15 1.65 -5.56
N ASP A 242 1.05 2.39 -5.38
CA ASP A 242 0.86 3.71 -5.99
C ASP A 242 0.10 4.73 -5.11
N GLY A 243 -0.37 4.33 -3.91
CA GLY A 243 -1.10 5.18 -2.99
C GLY A 243 -2.57 5.42 -3.36
N ARG A 244 -3.11 4.80 -4.42
CA ARG A 244 -4.52 4.98 -4.76
C ARG A 244 -5.43 4.31 -3.74
N VAL A 245 -6.50 5.00 -3.36
CA VAL A 245 -7.57 4.41 -2.56
C VAL A 245 -8.42 3.51 -3.45
N LEU A 246 -8.36 2.21 -3.18
CA LEU A 246 -9.09 1.13 -3.85
C LEU A 246 -10.55 1.02 -3.39
N GLY A 247 -10.83 1.51 -2.18
CA GLY A 247 -12.14 1.44 -1.59
C GLY A 247 -12.23 2.10 -0.22
N TRP A 248 -13.46 2.24 0.27
CA TRP A 248 -13.76 2.78 1.58
C TRP A 248 -14.62 1.81 2.36
N ILE A 249 -14.36 1.67 3.65
CA ILE A 249 -15.21 0.95 4.59
C ILE A 249 -15.83 1.99 5.52
N LEU A 250 -17.16 2.01 5.59
CA LEU A 250 -17.94 2.92 6.43
C LEU A 250 -18.43 2.17 7.66
N LEU A 251 -18.11 2.69 8.85
CA LEU A 251 -18.43 2.06 10.14
C LEU A 251 -19.15 2.99 11.16
N PRO A 252 -19.97 3.98 10.75
CA PRO A 252 -20.55 4.95 11.70
C PRO A 252 -21.43 4.26 12.76
N ASN A 253 -22.09 3.17 12.37
CA ASN A 253 -23.00 2.41 13.21
C ASN A 253 -22.33 1.81 14.46
N LEU A 254 -21.01 1.59 14.45
CA LEU A 254 -20.29 1.06 15.62
C LEU A 254 -20.24 2.12 16.73
N ARG A 255 -19.73 3.31 16.42
CA ARG A 255 -19.60 4.41 17.39
C ARG A 255 -20.97 4.92 17.82
N GLU A 256 -21.90 5.07 16.88
CA GLU A 256 -23.29 5.46 17.16
C GLU A 256 -23.95 4.47 18.14
N GLY A 257 -23.78 3.17 17.93
CA GLY A 257 -24.32 2.13 18.81
C GLY A 257 -23.74 2.19 20.23
N LEU A 258 -22.44 2.46 20.36
CA LEU A 258 -21.79 2.64 21.66
C LEU A 258 -22.33 3.87 22.41
N LEU A 259 -22.48 5.00 21.72
CA LEU A 259 -23.05 6.24 22.28
C LEU A 259 -24.50 6.06 22.69
N ALA A 260 -25.32 5.42 21.85
CA ALA A 260 -26.72 5.12 22.14
C ALA A 260 -26.87 4.17 23.35
N SER A 261 -25.87 3.34 23.62
CA SER A 261 -25.81 2.45 24.78
C SER A 261 -25.24 3.12 26.05
N GLY A 262 -25.08 4.45 26.05
CA GLY A 262 -24.66 5.23 27.23
C GLY A 262 -23.15 5.37 27.41
N ASN A 263 -22.32 4.94 26.44
CA ASN A 263 -20.86 5.04 26.55
C ASN A 263 -20.37 6.43 26.09
N HIS A 264 -20.73 7.47 26.83
CA HIS A 264 -20.41 8.86 26.46
C HIS A 264 -18.94 9.26 26.66
N GLY A 265 -18.13 8.43 27.32
CA GLY A 265 -16.70 8.66 27.55
C GLY A 265 -15.76 8.10 26.47
N ILE A 266 -16.31 7.53 25.39
CA ILE A 266 -15.52 6.99 24.28
C ILE A 266 -14.96 8.10 23.39
N ASP A 267 -13.84 7.83 22.73
CA ASP A 267 -13.26 8.70 21.72
C ASP A 267 -13.48 8.09 20.32
N VAL A 268 -12.60 8.34 19.35
CA VAL A 268 -12.82 7.99 17.93
C VAL A 268 -12.52 6.52 17.60
N LEU A 269 -13.05 6.06 16.47
CA LEU A 269 -12.63 4.81 15.82
C LEU A 269 -11.11 4.81 15.57
N ASN A 270 -10.42 3.77 15.99
CA ASN A 270 -8.98 3.56 15.74
C ASN A 270 -8.55 2.14 16.15
N GLY A 271 -7.80 1.45 15.29
CA GLY A 271 -7.30 0.09 15.53
C GLY A 271 -7.98 -0.91 14.61
N ILE A 272 -7.19 -1.57 13.77
CA ILE A 272 -7.60 -2.58 12.80
C ILE A 272 -6.68 -3.79 12.99
N ALA A 273 -7.23 -4.99 13.06
CA ALA A 273 -6.43 -6.21 13.12
C ALA A 273 -6.96 -7.29 12.19
N TRP A 274 -6.05 -8.06 11.60
CA TRP A 274 -6.38 -9.06 10.60
C TRP A 274 -5.88 -10.46 10.99
N ASP A 275 -6.82 -11.39 11.15
CA ASP A 275 -6.54 -12.81 11.26
C ASP A 275 -6.48 -13.42 9.85
N SER A 276 -5.26 -13.58 9.35
CA SER A 276 -5.04 -14.15 8.02
C SER A 276 -5.41 -15.62 7.89
N ASP A 277 -5.46 -16.39 8.98
CA ASP A 277 -5.76 -17.82 8.96
C ASP A 277 -7.26 -18.06 8.82
N LYS A 278 -8.05 -17.40 9.68
CA LYS A 278 -9.52 -17.54 9.70
C LYS A 278 -10.25 -16.47 8.88
N LYS A 279 -9.49 -15.55 8.29
CA LYS A 279 -10.01 -14.44 7.48
C LYS A 279 -10.95 -13.50 8.25
N ARG A 280 -10.62 -13.18 9.51
CA ARG A 280 -11.41 -12.32 10.39
C ARG A 280 -10.80 -10.92 10.47
N ILE A 281 -11.65 -9.90 10.46
CA ILE A 281 -11.26 -8.50 10.62
C ILE A 281 -11.77 -8.04 11.98
N PHE A 282 -10.90 -7.40 12.75
CA PHE A 282 -11.25 -6.80 14.02
C PHE A 282 -11.06 -5.29 13.97
N VAL A 283 -11.99 -4.55 14.58
CA VAL A 283 -11.91 -3.10 14.73
C VAL A 283 -12.33 -2.68 16.14
N THR A 284 -11.72 -1.61 16.64
CA THR A 284 -12.06 -1.00 17.93
C THR A 284 -11.92 0.52 17.84
N GLY A 285 -11.94 1.20 18.99
CA GLY A 285 -11.62 2.61 19.07
C GLY A 285 -11.03 3.00 20.40
N LYS A 286 -10.63 4.27 20.46
CA LYS A 286 -9.98 4.85 21.63
C LYS A 286 -11.00 4.93 22.76
N LEU A 287 -10.68 4.28 23.89
CA LEU A 287 -11.55 4.15 25.07
C LEU A 287 -12.85 3.39 24.81
N TRP A 288 -12.94 2.61 23.73
CA TRP A 288 -14.14 1.83 23.44
C TRP A 288 -14.24 0.64 24.41
N PRO A 289 -15.42 0.29 24.92
CA PRO A 289 -15.59 -0.89 25.78
C PRO A 289 -15.71 -2.20 24.99
N LYS A 290 -15.72 -2.12 23.66
CA LYS A 290 -15.92 -3.25 22.76
C LYS A 290 -14.92 -3.23 21.61
N LEU A 291 -14.49 -4.43 21.23
CA LEU A 291 -13.83 -4.74 19.97
C LEU A 291 -14.78 -5.59 19.13
N TYR A 292 -14.85 -5.33 17.83
CA TYR A 292 -15.82 -5.94 16.92
C TYR A 292 -15.10 -6.82 15.90
N GLU A 293 -15.57 -8.06 15.71
CA GLU A 293 -15.31 -8.79 14.48
C GLU A 293 -16.31 -8.34 13.42
N ILE A 294 -15.82 -7.96 12.25
CA ILE A 294 -16.66 -7.43 11.17
C ILE A 294 -16.51 -8.22 9.87
N LYS A 295 -17.58 -8.25 9.08
CA LYS A 295 -17.59 -8.65 7.67
C LYS A 295 -17.94 -7.47 6.79
N LEU A 296 -17.26 -7.37 5.65
CA LEU A 296 -17.53 -6.32 4.67
C LEU A 296 -18.65 -6.72 3.72
N HIS A 297 -19.58 -5.78 3.48
CA HIS A 297 -20.65 -5.91 2.50
C HIS A 297 -20.55 -4.79 1.47
N PRO A 298 -20.41 -5.11 0.16
CA PRO A 298 -20.39 -4.08 -0.87
C PRO A 298 -21.70 -3.29 -0.87
N ILE A 299 -21.61 -1.96 -0.82
CA ILE A 299 -22.76 -1.08 -0.99
C ILE A 299 -23.01 -0.91 -2.48
N LYS A 300 -24.15 -1.44 -2.95
CA LYS A 300 -24.60 -1.29 -4.35
C LYS A 300 -25.41 -0.02 -4.60
N LYS A 301 -25.68 0.76 -3.55
CA LYS A 301 -26.44 2.01 -3.67
C LYS A 301 -25.57 3.08 -4.33
N HIS A 302 -26.19 3.89 -5.18
CA HIS A 302 -25.54 5.08 -5.71
C HIS A 302 -25.39 6.11 -4.59
N PHE A 303 -24.16 6.48 -4.28
CA PHE A 303 -23.87 7.67 -3.48
C PHE A 303 -24.06 8.91 -4.35
N ARG A 304 -24.54 10.00 -3.75
CA ARG A 304 -24.47 11.32 -4.38
C ARG A 304 -23.01 11.71 -4.57
N ASP A 305 -22.73 12.49 -5.60
CA ASP A 305 -21.37 13.02 -5.82
C ASP A 305 -20.90 13.79 -4.59
N GLY A 306 -19.65 13.57 -4.19
CA GLY A 306 -19.04 14.19 -3.01
C GLY A 306 -19.39 13.56 -1.66
N ALA A 307 -20.28 12.56 -1.59
CA ALA A 307 -20.70 11.99 -0.30
C ALA A 307 -19.55 11.34 0.47
N ILE A 308 -18.67 10.61 -0.23
CA ILE A 308 -17.54 9.93 0.41
C ILE A 308 -16.50 10.95 0.86
N GLU A 309 -16.29 11.98 0.06
CA GLU A 309 -15.41 13.09 0.37
C GLU A 309 -15.87 13.80 1.65
N GLU A 310 -17.18 14.06 1.81
CA GLU A 310 -17.75 14.68 3.01
C GLU A 310 -17.64 13.80 4.27
N LEU A 311 -17.83 12.49 4.11
CA LEU A 311 -17.78 11.53 5.23
C LEU A 311 -16.36 11.23 5.68
N CYS A 312 -15.44 11.03 4.73
CA CYS A 312 -14.15 10.39 4.97
C CYS A 312 -12.94 11.31 4.74
N LEU A 313 -13.08 12.44 4.04
CA LEU A 313 -11.97 13.38 3.87
C LEU A 313 -12.11 14.54 4.86
N ARG A 314 -11.15 14.61 5.79
CA ARG A 314 -11.03 15.72 6.73
C ARG A 314 -9.87 16.61 6.34
N ARG A 315 -9.94 17.88 6.76
CA ARG A 315 -8.79 18.79 6.65
C ARG A 315 -7.61 18.22 7.43
N PRO A 316 -6.36 18.50 7.01
CA PRO A 316 -5.18 18.09 7.76
C PRO A 316 -5.30 18.48 9.24
N PHE A 317 -5.04 17.54 10.13
CA PHE A 317 -4.91 17.82 11.55
C PHE A 317 -3.58 18.54 11.79
N HIS A 318 -3.63 19.67 12.49
CA HIS A 318 -2.44 20.44 12.85
C HIS A 318 -2.25 20.34 14.37
N PHE A 319 -1.01 20.04 14.77
CA PHE A 319 -0.56 20.03 16.15
C PHE A 319 -0.06 21.40 16.58
#